data_AF-A0A0W8EAK6-F1
#
_entry.id   AF-A0A0W8EAK6-F1
#
_cell.length_a   1.000
_cell.length_b   1.000
_cell.length_c   1.000
_cell.angle_alpha   90.00
_cell.angle_beta   90.00
_cell.angle_gamma   90.00
#
_symmetry.space_group_name_H-M   'P 1'
#
loop_
_entity.id
_entity.type
_entity.pdbx_description
1 polymer ?
#
loop_
_entity_poly.entity_id
_entity_poly.type
_entity_poly.pdbx_seq_one_letter_code
_entity_poly.pdbx_strand_id
1 'polypeptide(L)'
;MWKEMSQDELKSECDSIGKILSRLNGEYGERAIDFIPLIKLASQLKGAKSFFKDALGFYDIRDFVAELRFVLYFHNADCIVEFVPRSKETTPDLFVTNSEFRGFVEVKHIHKKHNGPRGLQSKDSVPLEKFEEYGIYARDEKYCRGEIIGGFKQLRNFSGLKKTDWMIVAVWNTDEDLDEIDMESSLNQLIKEESEFENMPNPKCIVYSSDWYSIRKQTQFHVFRF
;
A
#
# COMPACT_ATOMS: atom_id res chain seq x y z
N MET A 1 5.10 -7.29 -27.68
CA MET A 1 6.17 -6.80 -28.58
C MET A 1 6.94 -5.73 -27.80
N TRP A 2 8.11 -6.08 -27.27
CA TRP A 2 8.90 -5.21 -26.40
C TRP A 2 9.67 -4.20 -27.27
N LYS A 3 9.66 -2.93 -26.88
CA LYS A 3 10.45 -1.89 -27.55
C LYS A 3 11.85 -1.92 -26.93
N GLU A 4 12.90 -2.11 -27.74
CA GLU A 4 14.28 -2.04 -27.24
C GLU A 4 14.55 -0.63 -26.70
N MET A 5 15.03 -0.57 -25.46
CA MET A 5 15.39 0.69 -24.80
C MET A 5 16.72 1.22 -25.36
N SER A 6 16.83 2.53 -25.49
CA SER A 6 18.07 3.19 -25.92
C SER A 6 19.15 3.14 -24.82
N GLN A 7 20.43 3.29 -25.20
CA GLN A 7 21.55 3.29 -24.24
C GLN A 7 21.44 4.38 -23.16
N ASP A 8 20.91 5.55 -23.52
CA ASP A 8 20.69 6.64 -22.56
C ASP A 8 19.57 6.32 -21.57
N GLU A 9 18.53 5.61 -22.02
CA GLU A 9 17.44 5.15 -21.15
C GLU A 9 17.94 4.10 -20.16
N LEU A 10 18.75 3.15 -20.61
CA LEU A 10 19.39 2.14 -19.76
C LEU A 10 20.28 2.78 -18.69
N LYS A 11 21.12 3.75 -19.08
CA LYS A 11 22.00 4.45 -18.14
C LYS A 11 21.22 5.23 -17.08
N SER A 12 20.21 5.99 -17.50
CA SER A 12 19.36 6.76 -16.58
C SER A 12 18.57 5.88 -15.60
N GLU A 13 18.17 4.68 -16.04
CA GLU A 13 17.49 3.71 -15.20
C GLU A 13 18.44 3.10 -14.17
N CYS A 14 19.64 2.69 -14.59
CA CYS A 14 20.69 2.21 -13.69
C CYS A 14 21.03 3.24 -12.60
N ASP A 15 21.14 4.53 -12.97
CA ASP A 15 21.40 5.61 -12.01
C ASP A 15 20.27 5.78 -10.99
N SER A 16 19.01 5.59 -11.42
CA SER A 16 17.84 5.73 -10.55
C SER A 16 17.74 4.55 -9.57
N ILE A 17 17.96 3.33 -10.05
CA ILE A 17 18.00 2.11 -9.23
C ILE A 17 19.11 2.19 -8.19
N GLY A 18 20.32 2.62 -8.58
CA GLY A 18 21.44 2.76 -7.65
C GLY A 18 21.15 3.73 -6.50
N LYS A 19 20.50 4.87 -6.79
CA LYS A 19 20.08 5.84 -5.76
C LYS A 19 19.02 5.27 -4.82
N ILE A 20 18.09 4.46 -5.33
CA ILE A 20 17.05 3.83 -4.51
C ILE A 20 17.64 2.77 -3.60
N LEU A 21 18.56 1.95 -4.09
CA LEU A 21 19.30 1.01 -3.24
C LEU A 21 20.07 1.74 -2.14
N SER A 22 20.67 2.89 -2.43
CA SER A 22 21.31 3.72 -1.41
C SER A 22 20.32 4.22 -0.35
N ARG A 23 19.11 4.63 -0.73
CA ARG A 23 18.07 5.04 0.22
C ARG A 23 17.56 3.88 1.06
N LEU A 24 17.34 2.72 0.44
CA LEU A 24 16.96 1.50 1.15
C LEU A 24 18.04 1.08 2.14
N ASN A 25 19.32 1.19 1.78
CA ASN A 25 20.42 0.92 2.70
C ASN A 25 20.45 1.89 3.88
N GLY A 26 20.07 3.16 3.66
CA GLY A 26 19.91 4.13 4.74
C GLY A 26 18.79 3.78 5.73
N GLU A 27 17.67 3.26 5.23
CA GLU A 27 16.48 2.95 6.04
C GLU A 27 16.54 1.56 6.69
N TYR A 28 17.00 0.55 5.93
CA TYR A 28 16.92 -0.87 6.28
C TYR A 28 18.29 -1.52 6.55
N GLY A 29 19.40 -0.78 6.38
CA GLY A 29 20.75 -1.31 6.58
C GLY A 29 21.05 -2.54 5.71
N GLU A 30 21.63 -3.57 6.32
CA GLU A 30 21.98 -4.83 5.64
C GLU A 30 20.77 -5.53 5.00
N ARG A 31 19.55 -5.29 5.51
CA ARG A 31 18.31 -5.85 4.92
C ARG A 31 17.91 -5.21 3.61
N ALA A 32 18.59 -4.13 3.18
CA ALA A 32 18.36 -3.54 1.87
C ALA A 32 18.58 -4.54 0.72
N ILE A 33 19.45 -5.55 0.93
CA ILE A 33 19.72 -6.61 -0.04
C ILE A 33 18.47 -7.44 -0.38
N ASP A 34 17.54 -7.58 0.57
CA ASP A 34 16.30 -8.36 0.39
C ASP A 34 15.37 -7.72 -0.65
N PHE A 35 15.53 -6.42 -0.93
CA PHE A 35 14.73 -5.70 -1.91
C PHE A 35 15.31 -5.73 -3.34
N ILE A 36 16.54 -6.23 -3.53
CA ILE A 36 17.16 -6.30 -4.86
C ILE A 36 16.31 -7.12 -5.86
N PRO A 37 15.82 -8.33 -5.51
CA PRO A 37 14.97 -9.10 -6.42
C PRO A 37 13.68 -8.36 -6.78
N LEU A 38 13.06 -7.68 -5.80
CA LEU A 38 11.84 -6.88 -6.00
C LEU A 38 12.09 -5.70 -6.94
N ILE A 39 13.18 -4.97 -6.75
CA ILE A 39 13.55 -3.84 -7.63
C ILE A 39 13.82 -4.34 -9.05
N LYS A 40 14.53 -5.46 -9.19
CA LYS A 40 14.83 -6.03 -10.50
C LYS A 40 13.57 -6.49 -11.23
N LEU A 41 12.59 -7.05 -10.51
CA LEU A 41 11.29 -7.37 -11.07
C LEU A 41 10.57 -6.09 -11.50
N ALA A 42 10.47 -5.11 -10.61
CA ALA A 42 9.76 -3.86 -10.86
C ALA A 42 10.37 -3.03 -12.00
N SER A 43 11.70 -3.05 -12.20
CA SER A 43 12.37 -2.35 -13.30
C SER A 43 11.98 -2.86 -14.69
N GLN A 44 11.47 -4.09 -14.77
CA GLN A 44 11.04 -4.66 -16.04
C GLN A 44 9.58 -4.32 -16.37
N LEU A 45 8.85 -3.68 -15.45
CA LEU A 45 7.43 -3.39 -15.62
C LEU A 45 7.19 -2.08 -16.39
N LYS A 46 6.06 -2.02 -17.08
CA LYS A 46 5.61 -0.78 -17.71
C LYS A 46 5.34 0.27 -16.64
N GLY A 47 5.82 1.50 -16.89
CA GLY A 47 5.72 2.61 -15.93
C GLY A 47 6.87 2.69 -14.92
N ALA A 48 7.76 1.69 -14.86
CA ALA A 48 8.88 1.63 -13.90
C ALA A 48 9.73 2.90 -13.86
N LYS A 49 10.08 3.46 -15.04
CA LYS A 49 10.89 4.68 -15.12
C LYS A 49 10.26 5.87 -14.39
N SER A 50 8.93 6.05 -14.48
CA SER A 50 8.23 7.10 -13.74
C SER A 50 8.23 6.77 -12.25
N PHE A 51 7.85 5.54 -11.92
CA PHE A 51 7.78 5.06 -10.54
C PHE A 51 9.08 5.27 -9.76
N PHE A 52 10.23 4.81 -10.30
CA PHE A 52 11.53 5.00 -9.65
C PHE A 52 11.99 6.47 -9.62
N LYS A 53 11.63 7.28 -10.63
CA LYS A 53 11.92 8.71 -10.60
C LYS A 53 11.14 9.41 -9.50
N ASP A 54 9.85 9.09 -9.36
CA ASP A 54 8.97 9.66 -8.34
C ASP A 54 9.41 9.23 -6.95
N ALA A 55 9.82 7.96 -6.81
CA ALA A 55 10.38 7.40 -5.59
C ALA A 55 11.55 8.23 -5.05
N LEU A 56 12.41 8.75 -5.94
CA LEU A 56 13.58 9.57 -5.56
C LEU A 56 13.23 10.99 -5.10
N GLY A 57 12.08 11.53 -5.50
CA GLY A 57 11.72 12.92 -5.25
C GLY A 57 10.79 13.12 -4.05
N PHE A 58 9.70 12.35 -4.00
CA PHE A 58 8.53 12.72 -3.19
C PHE A 58 8.10 11.64 -2.17
N TYR A 59 8.58 10.42 -2.33
CA TYR A 59 8.12 9.29 -1.53
C TYR A 59 8.88 9.12 -0.23
N ASP A 60 8.15 8.76 0.82
CA ASP A 60 8.70 7.94 1.89
C ASP A 60 9.15 6.60 1.27
N ILE A 61 10.37 6.18 1.59
CA ILE A 61 10.92 4.93 1.06
C ILE A 61 10.10 3.71 1.50
N ARG A 62 9.38 3.82 2.62
CA ARG A 62 8.49 2.77 3.14
C ARG A 62 7.24 2.59 2.28
N ASP A 63 6.65 3.69 1.80
CA ASP A 63 5.51 3.66 0.86
C ASP A 63 5.92 3.00 -0.46
N PHE A 64 7.10 3.38 -0.96
CA PHE A 64 7.69 2.77 -2.14
C PHE A 64 7.90 1.26 -1.97
N VAL A 65 8.38 0.83 -0.80
CA VAL A 65 8.54 -0.60 -0.48
C VAL A 65 7.19 -1.32 -0.39
N ALA A 66 6.15 -0.68 0.17
CA ALA A 66 4.80 -1.23 0.20
C ALA A 66 4.26 -1.49 -1.22
N GLU A 67 4.41 -0.53 -2.13
CA GLU A 67 4.03 -0.72 -3.54
C GLU A 67 4.79 -1.88 -4.21
N LEU A 68 6.11 -1.96 -4.01
CA LEU A 68 6.92 -3.08 -4.53
C LEU A 68 6.46 -4.45 -4.00
N ARG A 69 6.07 -4.53 -2.73
CA ARG A 69 5.55 -5.76 -2.12
C ARG A 69 4.25 -6.20 -2.81
N PHE A 70 3.35 -5.27 -3.12
CA PHE A 70 2.13 -5.60 -3.83
C PHE A 70 2.34 -5.93 -5.31
N VAL A 71 3.34 -5.32 -5.96
CA VAL A 71 3.78 -5.77 -7.29
C VAL A 71 4.13 -7.25 -7.28
N LEU A 72 4.93 -7.70 -6.31
CA LEU A 72 5.29 -9.12 -6.18
C LEU A 72 4.05 -9.99 -5.91
N TYR A 73 3.15 -9.55 -5.03
CA TYR A 73 1.90 -10.27 -4.75
C TYR A 73 1.09 -10.51 -6.03
N PHE A 74 0.80 -9.46 -6.81
CA PHE A 74 0.01 -9.59 -8.04
C PHE A 74 0.76 -10.35 -9.14
N HIS A 75 2.08 -10.19 -9.23
CA HIS A 75 2.89 -10.96 -10.17
C HIS A 75 2.84 -12.47 -9.87
N ASN A 76 2.90 -12.85 -8.60
CA ASN A 76 2.77 -14.25 -8.16
C ASN A 76 1.34 -14.79 -8.29
N ALA A 77 0.34 -13.91 -8.43
CA ALA A 77 -1.05 -14.24 -8.73
C ALA A 77 -1.33 -14.25 -10.24
N ASP A 78 -0.31 -14.49 -11.06
CA ASP A 78 -0.37 -14.56 -12.53
C ASP A 78 -0.98 -13.32 -13.21
N CYS A 79 -0.84 -12.14 -12.58
CA CYS A 79 -1.26 -10.88 -13.18
C CYS A 79 -0.10 -10.23 -13.93
N ILE A 80 -0.42 -9.61 -15.07
CA ILE A 80 0.40 -8.56 -15.68
C ILE A 80 0.21 -7.31 -14.81
N VAL A 81 1.32 -6.76 -14.33
CA VAL A 81 1.34 -5.58 -13.46
C VAL A 81 2.00 -4.42 -14.19
N GLU A 82 1.37 -3.25 -14.14
CA GLU A 82 1.92 -2.00 -14.65
C GLU A 82 1.84 -0.93 -13.55
N PHE A 83 2.87 -0.10 -13.41
CA PHE A 83 2.78 1.13 -12.63
C PHE A 83 2.01 2.17 -13.42
N VAL A 84 1.01 2.78 -12.79
CA VAL A 84 0.27 3.88 -13.41
C VAL A 84 1.06 5.18 -13.16
N PRO A 85 1.48 5.90 -14.21
CA PRO A 85 2.25 7.14 -14.02
C PRO A 85 1.46 8.17 -13.23
N ARG A 86 2.00 8.61 -12.10
CA ARG A 86 1.35 9.59 -11.23
C ARG A 86 1.30 10.93 -11.95
N SER A 87 0.08 11.39 -12.25
CA SER A 87 -0.15 12.70 -12.87
C SER A 87 -1.01 13.63 -12.01
N LYS A 88 -1.78 13.05 -11.08
CA LYS A 88 -2.70 13.72 -10.15
C LYS A 88 -2.90 12.85 -8.90
N GLU A 89 -3.38 13.45 -7.80
CA GLU A 89 -3.74 12.76 -6.55
C GLU A 89 -4.77 11.63 -6.73
N THR A 90 -5.54 11.63 -7.83
CA THR A 90 -6.57 10.60 -8.10
C THR A 90 -6.10 9.47 -9.00
N THR A 91 -4.79 9.34 -9.20
CA THR A 91 -4.23 8.27 -10.02
C THR A 91 -4.04 7.02 -9.15
N PRO A 92 -4.49 5.83 -9.58
CA PRO A 92 -4.14 4.57 -8.91
C PRO A 92 -2.64 4.35 -8.93
N ASP A 93 -2.14 3.45 -8.09
CA ASP A 93 -0.72 3.07 -8.09
C ASP A 93 -0.42 2.02 -9.14
N LEU A 94 -1.24 0.96 -9.16
CA LEU A 94 -1.03 -0.18 -10.03
C LEU A 94 -2.23 -0.41 -10.93
N PHE A 95 -1.92 -0.90 -12.12
CA PHE A 95 -2.87 -1.53 -13.02
C PHE A 95 -2.53 -3.01 -13.11
N VAL A 96 -3.52 -3.86 -12.87
CA VAL A 96 -3.36 -5.31 -12.86
C VAL A 96 -4.35 -5.95 -13.82
N THR A 97 -3.91 -6.96 -14.56
CA THR A 97 -4.78 -7.68 -15.48
C THR A 97 -4.34 -9.13 -15.64
N ASN A 98 -5.31 -10.02 -15.78
CA ASN A 98 -5.08 -11.40 -16.20
C ASN A 98 -6.19 -11.82 -17.19
N SER A 99 -6.32 -13.12 -17.47
CA SER A 99 -7.34 -13.65 -18.38
C SER A 99 -8.78 -13.42 -17.90
N GLU A 100 -9.00 -13.20 -16.61
CA GLU A 100 -10.32 -13.14 -15.99
C GLU A 100 -10.77 -11.71 -15.68
N PHE A 101 -9.81 -10.82 -15.36
CA PHE A 101 -10.15 -9.48 -14.93
C PHE A 101 -9.13 -8.42 -15.34
N ARG A 102 -9.63 -7.19 -15.23
CA ARG A 102 -8.88 -5.95 -15.30
C ARG A 102 -9.17 -5.18 -14.02
N GLY A 103 -8.12 -4.72 -13.33
CA GLY A 103 -8.26 -4.05 -12.05
C GLY A 103 -7.29 -2.88 -11.87
N PHE A 104 -7.71 -1.94 -11.03
CA PHE A 104 -6.87 -0.86 -10.54
C PHE A 104 -6.66 -1.03 -9.05
N VAL A 105 -5.41 -0.86 -8.63
CA VAL A 105 -4.98 -1.01 -7.24
C VAL A 105 -4.53 0.33 -6.70
N GLU A 106 -5.10 0.70 -5.57
CA GLU A 106 -4.58 1.76 -4.72
C GLU A 106 -3.84 1.12 -3.55
N VAL A 107 -2.58 1.47 -3.37
CA VAL A 107 -1.75 0.98 -2.26
C VAL A 107 -1.80 2.00 -1.13
N LYS A 108 -2.31 1.57 0.03
CA LYS A 108 -2.32 2.34 1.27
C LYS A 108 -1.27 1.78 2.21
N HIS A 109 -0.43 2.67 2.72
CA HIS A 109 0.51 2.35 3.77
C HIS A 109 0.00 2.97 5.08
N ILE A 110 -0.34 2.10 6.03
CA ILE A 110 -0.77 2.50 7.37
C ILE A 110 0.50 2.64 8.22
N HIS A 111 0.83 3.88 8.55
CA HIS A 111 1.95 4.21 9.40
C HIS A 111 1.50 4.27 10.87
N LYS A 112 2.45 3.99 11.77
CA LYS A 112 2.27 4.26 13.20
C LYS A 112 1.88 5.71 13.44
N LYS A 113 0.68 5.94 13.99
CA LYS A 113 0.32 7.28 14.46
C LYS A 113 1.12 7.59 15.71
N HIS A 114 1.85 8.71 15.70
CA HIS A 114 2.41 9.23 16.94
C HIS A 114 1.27 9.43 17.95
N ASN A 115 1.35 8.72 19.07
CA ASN A 115 0.49 8.97 20.21
C ASN A 115 0.51 10.47 20.49
N GLY A 116 -0.67 11.10 20.51
CA GLY A 116 -0.83 12.54 20.76
C GLY A 116 -0.15 12.95 22.08
N PRO A 117 -0.05 14.27 22.36
CA PRO A 117 0.70 14.75 23.52
C PRO A 117 0.28 14.02 24.80
N ARG A 118 1.26 13.39 25.47
CA ARG A 118 1.11 12.86 26.83
C ARG A 118 0.79 14.06 27.74
N GLY A 119 -0.48 14.26 28.06
CA GLY A 119 -0.87 15.31 28.99
C GLY A 119 -2.14 16.05 28.59
N LEU A 120 -3.28 15.38 28.75
CA LEU A 120 -4.45 16.06 29.29
C LEU A 120 -4.58 15.60 30.74
N GLN A 121 -3.95 16.35 31.66
CA GLN A 121 -4.32 16.29 33.07
C GLN A 121 -5.79 16.70 33.16
N SER A 122 -6.72 15.74 33.20
CA SER A 122 -8.07 16.04 33.65
C SER A 122 -7.98 16.40 35.14
N LYS A 123 -8.54 17.55 35.50
CA LYS A 123 -8.62 18.02 36.89
C LYS A 123 -9.61 17.21 37.74
N ASP A 124 -10.28 16.22 37.15
CA ASP A 124 -11.34 15.45 37.80
C ASP A 124 -11.05 13.96 37.71
N SER A 125 -10.47 13.46 38.80
CA SER A 125 -10.61 12.13 39.41
C SER A 125 -11.23 10.99 38.58
N VAL A 126 -10.55 10.55 37.53
CA VAL A 126 -10.57 9.16 37.07
C VAL A 126 -9.12 8.80 36.73
N PRO A 127 -8.51 7.75 37.29
CA PRO A 127 -7.16 7.35 36.92
C PRO A 127 -7.14 6.89 35.46
N LEU A 128 -6.76 7.79 34.54
CA LEU A 128 -6.50 7.51 33.12
C LEU A 128 -5.31 6.55 32.92
N GLU A 129 -4.54 6.29 33.98
CA GLU A 129 -3.30 5.51 33.99
C GLU A 129 -3.49 4.00 33.71
N LYS A 130 -4.70 3.52 33.43
CA LYS A 130 -4.93 2.12 32.99
C LYS A 130 -5.55 1.97 31.58
N PHE A 131 -5.86 3.07 30.90
CA PHE A 131 -6.35 3.03 29.52
C PHE A 131 -5.38 3.69 28.52
N GLU A 132 -4.30 4.31 28.98
CA GLU A 132 -3.28 4.95 28.12
C GLU A 132 -2.19 3.98 27.60
N GLU A 133 -2.24 2.70 27.98
CA GLU A 133 -1.28 1.68 27.52
C GLU A 133 -1.74 0.91 26.26
N TYR A 134 -3.01 1.06 25.86
CA TYR A 134 -3.53 0.51 24.62
C TYR A 134 -3.99 1.66 23.73
N GLY A 135 -3.51 1.69 22.49
CA GLY A 135 -4.06 2.55 21.45
C GLY A 135 -5.59 2.49 21.49
N ILE A 136 -6.26 3.63 21.35
CA ILE A 136 -7.72 3.67 21.42
C ILE A 136 -8.22 2.86 20.23
N TYR A 137 -8.58 1.59 20.44
CA TYR A 137 -9.02 0.65 19.39
C TYR A 137 -9.97 1.32 18.39
N ALA A 138 -10.98 2.04 18.89
CA ALA A 138 -11.94 2.75 18.05
C ALA A 138 -11.34 3.87 17.19
N ARG A 139 -10.27 4.53 17.65
CA ARG A 139 -9.54 5.57 16.88
C ARG A 139 -8.72 4.92 15.77
N ASP A 140 -8.04 3.82 16.08
CA ASP A 140 -7.11 3.17 15.17
C ASP A 140 -7.88 2.37 14.10
N GLU A 141 -8.98 1.70 14.49
CA GLU A 141 -9.98 1.17 13.56
C GLU A 141 -10.52 2.26 12.62
N LYS A 142 -10.99 3.39 13.17
CA LYS A 142 -11.54 4.48 12.36
C LYS A 142 -10.51 5.05 11.39
N TYR A 143 -9.24 5.12 11.80
CA TYR A 143 -8.16 5.54 10.92
C TYR A 143 -7.97 4.57 9.76
N CYS A 144 -7.83 3.28 10.05
CA CYS A 144 -7.59 2.25 9.02
C CYS A 144 -8.75 2.16 8.03
N ARG A 145 -9.98 2.18 8.54
CA ARG A 145 -11.18 2.26 7.70
C ARG A 145 -11.18 3.52 6.84
N GLY A 146 -10.80 4.66 7.42
CA GLY A 146 -10.67 5.93 6.69
C GLY A 146 -9.69 5.84 5.52
N GLU A 147 -8.51 5.25 5.72
CA GLU A 147 -7.51 5.04 4.67
C GLU A 147 -8.04 4.14 3.55
N ILE A 148 -8.70 3.03 3.91
CA ILE A 148 -9.25 2.09 2.93
C ILE A 148 -10.37 2.73 2.11
N ILE A 149 -11.34 3.36 2.77
CA ILE A 149 -12.43 4.08 2.10
C ILE A 149 -11.86 5.20 1.23
N GLY A 150 -10.85 5.92 1.73
CA GLY A 150 -10.11 6.93 0.98
C GLY A 150 -9.51 6.36 -0.30
N GLY A 151 -8.90 5.17 -0.23
CA GLY A 151 -8.35 4.49 -1.40
C GLY A 151 -9.40 4.12 -2.43
N PHE A 152 -10.53 3.56 -2.02
CA PHE A 152 -11.63 3.29 -2.95
C PHE A 152 -12.22 4.57 -3.55
N LYS A 153 -12.33 5.66 -2.78
CA LYS A 153 -12.78 6.98 -3.30
C LYS A 153 -11.79 7.54 -4.33
N GLN A 154 -10.49 7.36 -4.12
CA GLN A 154 -9.45 7.75 -5.07
C GLN A 154 -9.62 7.00 -6.39
N LEU A 155 -9.75 5.67 -6.33
CA LEU A 155 -10.02 4.82 -7.50
C LEU A 155 -11.31 5.24 -8.21
N ARG A 156 -12.40 5.50 -7.47
CA ARG A 156 -13.69 5.92 -8.04
C ARG A 156 -13.56 7.19 -8.88
N ASN A 157 -12.70 8.12 -8.46
CA ASN A 157 -12.49 9.40 -9.14
C ASN A 157 -11.48 9.31 -10.30
N PHE A 158 -10.92 8.13 -10.55
CA PHE A 158 -10.02 7.91 -11.68
C PHE A 158 -10.80 7.86 -13.00
N SER A 159 -10.51 8.78 -13.91
CA SER A 159 -11.23 8.91 -15.19
C SER A 159 -11.06 7.71 -16.12
N GLY A 160 -10.02 6.90 -15.94
CA GLY A 160 -9.78 5.68 -16.72
C GLY A 160 -10.51 4.43 -16.19
N LEU A 161 -11.26 4.55 -15.09
CA LEU A 161 -12.00 3.46 -14.47
C LEU A 161 -13.31 3.19 -15.23
N LYS A 162 -13.50 1.94 -15.67
CA LYS A 162 -14.75 1.45 -16.25
C LYS A 162 -15.57 0.74 -15.18
N LYS A 163 -16.90 0.68 -15.39
CA LYS A 163 -17.81 -0.02 -14.47
C LYS A 163 -17.46 -1.49 -14.23
N THR A 164 -16.84 -2.15 -15.20
CA THR A 164 -16.45 -3.57 -15.11
C THR A 164 -15.09 -3.79 -14.46
N ASP A 165 -14.27 -2.74 -14.32
CA ASP A 165 -12.93 -2.88 -13.77
C ASP A 165 -13.00 -3.11 -12.27
N TRP A 166 -12.17 -4.00 -11.76
CA TRP A 166 -12.08 -4.26 -10.33
C TRP A 166 -11.39 -3.09 -9.65
N MET A 167 -11.99 -2.60 -8.56
CA MET A 167 -11.32 -1.69 -7.63
C MET A 167 -10.74 -2.53 -6.50
N ILE A 168 -9.44 -2.38 -6.26
CA ILE A 168 -8.71 -3.13 -5.25
C ILE A 168 -7.97 -2.14 -4.37
N VAL A 169 -8.11 -2.25 -3.05
CA VAL A 169 -7.26 -1.50 -2.11
C VAL A 169 -6.27 -2.47 -1.48
N ALA A 170 -5.00 -2.18 -1.64
CA ALA A 170 -3.90 -2.98 -1.11
C ALA A 170 -3.30 -2.26 0.10
N VAL A 171 -3.34 -2.88 1.27
CA VAL A 171 -2.98 -2.25 2.54
C VAL A 171 -1.73 -2.89 3.11
N TRP A 172 -0.67 -2.11 3.26
CA TRP A 172 0.50 -2.50 4.06
C TRP A 172 0.44 -1.81 5.41
N ASN A 173 0.48 -2.55 6.52
CA ASN A 173 0.51 -1.97 7.87
C ASN A 173 1.90 -2.09 8.50
N THR A 174 2.48 -0.95 8.90
CA THR A 174 3.72 -0.88 9.71
C THR A 174 3.48 -0.34 11.12
N ASP A 175 2.22 -0.07 11.48
CA ASP A 175 1.85 0.21 12.86
C ASP A 175 1.90 -1.08 13.68
N GLU A 176 2.99 -1.23 14.44
CA GLU A 176 3.18 -2.35 15.36
C GLU A 176 2.17 -2.34 16.52
N ASP A 177 1.58 -1.19 16.85
CA ASP A 177 0.61 -1.09 17.96
C ASP A 177 -0.80 -1.53 17.52
N LEU A 178 -1.04 -1.62 16.21
CA LEU A 178 -2.31 -2.06 15.66
C LEU A 178 -2.26 -3.57 15.42
N ASP A 179 -2.92 -4.33 16.31
CA ASP A 179 -2.95 -5.78 16.25
C ASP A 179 -3.63 -6.28 14.96
N GLU A 180 -3.19 -7.44 14.50
CA GLU A 180 -3.75 -8.20 13.39
C GLU A 180 -5.25 -8.42 13.57
N ILE A 181 -5.66 -8.79 14.78
CA ILE A 181 -7.06 -9.08 15.13
C ILE A 181 -7.94 -7.84 14.93
N ASP A 182 -7.41 -6.67 15.30
CA ASP A 182 -8.13 -5.41 15.21
C ASP A 182 -8.34 -5.01 13.74
N MET A 183 -7.31 -5.21 12.91
CA MET A 183 -7.40 -5.00 11.47
C MET A 183 -8.37 -5.98 10.80
N GLU A 184 -8.30 -7.26 11.12
CA GLU A 184 -9.20 -8.26 10.55
C GLU A 184 -10.66 -7.98 10.92
N SER A 185 -10.92 -7.65 12.19
CA SER A 185 -12.26 -7.27 12.68
C SER A 185 -12.78 -6.04 11.92
N SER A 186 -11.96 -5.00 11.81
CA SER A 186 -12.28 -3.75 11.10
C SER A 186 -12.62 -3.99 9.62
N LEU A 187 -11.84 -4.83 8.95
CA LEU A 187 -12.03 -5.18 7.54
C LEU A 187 -13.30 -6.01 7.32
N ASN A 188 -13.56 -6.98 8.19
CA ASN A 188 -14.78 -7.78 8.15
C ASN A 188 -16.03 -6.95 8.40
N GLN A 189 -15.96 -5.97 9.30
CA GLN A 189 -17.06 -5.03 9.53
C GLN A 189 -17.26 -4.12 8.32
N LEU A 190 -16.19 -3.59 7.74
CA LEU A 190 -16.24 -2.72 6.57
C LEU A 190 -16.92 -3.42 5.38
N ILE A 191 -16.61 -4.70 5.12
CA ILE A 191 -17.26 -5.47 4.04
C ILE A 191 -18.76 -5.66 4.27
N LYS A 192 -19.19 -5.80 5.52
CA LYS A 192 -20.61 -5.95 5.87
C LYS A 192 -21.40 -4.64 5.75
N GLU A 193 -20.71 -3.50 5.78
CA GLU A 193 -21.31 -2.18 5.72
C GLU A 193 -21.38 -1.66 4.26
N GLU A 194 -22.19 -2.34 3.45
CA GLU A 194 -22.37 -2.06 2.01
C GLU A 194 -22.64 -0.57 1.68
N SER A 195 -23.24 0.19 2.61
CA SER A 195 -23.53 1.62 2.46
C SER A 195 -22.27 2.48 2.25
N GLU A 196 -21.12 2.11 2.80
CA GLU A 196 -19.86 2.86 2.63
C GLU A 196 -19.33 2.75 1.19
N PHE A 197 -19.77 1.72 0.47
CA PHE A 197 -19.39 1.40 -0.91
C PHE A 197 -20.50 1.74 -1.91
N GLU A 198 -21.60 2.32 -1.44
CA GLU A 198 -22.71 2.73 -2.27
C GLU A 198 -22.20 3.74 -3.33
N ASN A 199 -22.50 3.47 -4.60
CA ASN A 199 -22.02 4.22 -5.78
C ASN A 199 -20.55 3.98 -6.18
N MET A 200 -19.87 2.98 -5.61
CA MET A 200 -18.59 2.52 -6.16
C MET A 200 -18.87 1.51 -7.29
N PRO A 201 -18.25 1.67 -8.48
CA PRO A 201 -18.64 0.89 -9.65
C PRO A 201 -18.42 -0.62 -9.49
N ASN A 202 -17.33 -1.05 -8.84
CA ASN A 202 -17.01 -2.46 -8.61
C ASN A 202 -15.88 -2.64 -7.56
N PRO A 203 -16.12 -2.31 -6.27
CA PRO A 203 -15.20 -2.65 -5.18
C PRO A 203 -15.12 -4.18 -5.06
N LYS A 204 -13.93 -4.75 -5.31
CA LYS A 204 -13.81 -6.21 -5.38
C LYS A 204 -13.18 -6.83 -4.14
N CYS A 205 -12.06 -6.29 -3.70
CA CYS A 205 -11.38 -6.81 -2.52
C CYS A 205 -10.44 -5.80 -1.89
N ILE A 206 -10.07 -6.12 -0.67
CA ILE A 206 -8.96 -5.52 0.05
C ILE A 206 -7.88 -6.59 0.20
N VAL A 207 -6.65 -6.28 -0.18
CA VAL A 207 -5.49 -7.17 0.04
C VAL A 207 -4.67 -6.58 1.18
N TYR A 208 -4.56 -7.29 2.29
CA TYR A 208 -3.91 -6.82 3.51
C TYR A 208 -2.64 -7.61 3.81
N SER A 209 -1.60 -6.91 4.26
CA SER A 209 -0.40 -7.49 4.87
C SER A 209 0.22 -6.49 5.84
N SER A 210 1.12 -6.95 6.69
CA SER A 210 1.81 -6.13 7.69
C SER A 210 3.24 -6.62 7.95
N ASP A 211 4.04 -5.79 8.61
CA ASP A 211 5.38 -6.18 9.04
C ASP A 211 5.34 -7.32 10.09
N TRP A 212 4.25 -7.47 10.85
CA TRP A 212 4.02 -8.61 11.75
C TRP A 212 4.13 -9.96 11.03
N TYR A 213 3.56 -10.06 9.82
CA TYR A 213 3.69 -11.26 8.98
C TYR A 213 5.10 -11.42 8.41
N SER A 214 5.79 -10.31 8.12
CA SER A 214 7.16 -10.31 7.58
C SER A 214 8.19 -10.85 8.58
N ILE A 215 8.01 -10.62 9.89
CA ILE A 215 8.91 -11.11 10.95
C ILE A 215 8.92 -12.65 11.01
N ARG A 216 7.84 -13.32 10.56
CA ARG A 216 7.73 -14.80 10.52
C ARG A 216 8.27 -15.45 9.24
N LYS A 217 9.11 -14.75 8.47
CA LYS A 217 9.86 -15.24 7.28
C LYS A 217 9.03 -15.59 6.03
N GLN A 218 7.72 -15.43 6.05
CA GLN A 218 6.88 -15.50 4.85
C GLN A 218 5.90 -14.34 4.91
N THR A 219 6.05 -13.35 4.02
CA THR A 219 5.04 -12.31 3.87
C THR A 219 3.72 -12.96 3.47
N GLN A 220 2.75 -12.98 4.39
CA GLN A 220 1.42 -13.50 4.15
C GLN A 220 0.51 -12.34 3.75
N PHE A 221 -0.28 -12.56 2.70
CA PHE A 221 -1.27 -11.61 2.22
C PHE A 221 -2.66 -12.20 2.44
N HIS A 222 -3.56 -11.37 2.96
CA HIS A 222 -4.93 -11.74 3.28
C HIS A 222 -5.86 -11.03 2.31
N VAL A 223 -6.84 -11.74 1.75
CA VAL A 223 -7.77 -11.18 0.77
C VAL A 223 -9.18 -11.18 1.34
N PHE A 224 -9.72 -9.98 1.51
CA PHE A 224 -11.05 -9.72 1.99
C PHE A 224 -11.93 -9.32 0.81
N ARG A 225 -12.99 -10.07 0.50
CA ARG A 225 -13.81 -9.89 -0.72
C ARG A 225 -15.19 -9.32 -0.38
N PHE A 226 -15.68 -8.42 -1.22
CA PHE A 226 -17.06 -7.92 -1.22
C PHE A 226 -17.97 -8.86 -2.02
#